data_AF-A0A146F094-F1
#
_entry.id   AF-A0A146F094-F1
#
_cell.length_a   1.000
_cell.length_b   1.000
_cell.length_c   1.000
_cell.angle_alpha   90.00
_cell.angle_beta   90.00
_cell.angle_gamma   90.00
#
_symmetry.space_group_name_H-M   'P 1'
#
loop_
_entity.id
_entity.type
_entity.pdbx_description
1 polymer ?
#
loop_
_entity_poly.entity_id
_entity_poly.type
_entity_poly.pdbx_seq_one_letter_code
_entity_poly.pdbx_strand_id
1 'polypeptide(L)'
;MALVWLYSRQIPLALLPFSVYSIFHVATYTRAHLIPTIQGPAPGAPASPASPSGPKPAARPSPLADTIGRFVKQYYDASMHLVAQLEMSLLFRLAVGILTFSKGSFVLFFFYLAFFRARYSQSSFVQQAVRHFIARVDASVSHQSTPPAVRQGWESFKAAVGQAYEATDLNRMSSGAAKKPQ
;
A
#
# COMPACT_ATOMS: atom_id res chain seq x y z
N MET A 1 6.41 -4.71 11.38
CA MET A 1 6.96 -5.52 10.27
C MET A 1 8.47 -5.67 10.35
N ALA A 2 9.26 -4.59 10.47
CA ALA A 2 10.74 -4.69 10.51
C ALA A 2 11.30 -5.75 11.50
N LEU A 3 10.73 -5.88 12.70
CA LEU A 3 11.12 -6.92 13.66
C LEU A 3 10.76 -8.36 13.23
N VAL A 4 9.64 -8.53 12.52
CA VAL A 4 9.23 -9.83 11.95
C VAL A 4 10.16 -10.23 10.81
N TRP A 5 10.63 -9.26 10.02
CA TRP A 5 11.59 -9.45 8.94
C TRP A 5 13.03 -9.64 9.44
N LEU A 6 13.38 -9.16 10.64
CA LEU A 6 14.68 -9.39 11.28
C LEU A 6 14.91 -10.88 11.59
N TYR A 7 13.85 -11.61 11.92
CA TYR A 7 13.90 -13.04 12.23
C TYR A 7 13.50 -13.94 11.05
N SER A 8 12.89 -13.35 10.00
CA SER A 8 12.46 -14.07 8.79
C SER A 8 13.51 -13.95 7.68
N ARG A 9 13.94 -15.08 7.11
CA ARG A 9 14.97 -15.21 6.06
C ARG A 9 14.58 -14.61 4.69
N GLN A 10 13.54 -13.78 4.63
CA GLN A 10 12.92 -13.27 3.39
C GLN A 10 13.11 -11.75 3.20
N ILE A 11 14.25 -11.23 3.68
CA ILE A 11 14.65 -9.81 3.70
C ILE A 11 14.63 -9.09 2.32
N PRO A 12 15.02 -9.68 1.17
CA PRO A 12 15.21 -8.89 -0.06
C PRO A 12 13.92 -8.36 -0.69
N LEU A 13 12.78 -9.07 -0.56
CA LEU A 13 11.52 -8.61 -1.16
C LEU A 13 10.80 -7.54 -0.34
N ALA A 14 11.00 -7.51 0.99
CA ALA A 14 10.45 -6.45 1.84
C ALA A 14 11.24 -5.12 1.72
N LEU A 15 12.51 -5.20 1.30
CA LEU A 15 13.34 -4.03 1.04
C LEU A 15 12.88 -3.25 -0.20
N LEU A 16 12.28 -3.90 -1.20
CA LEU A 16 11.86 -3.24 -2.43
C LEU A 16 10.81 -2.14 -2.20
N PRO A 17 9.66 -2.40 -1.53
CA PRO A 17 8.73 -1.35 -1.15
C PRO A 17 9.39 -0.24 -0.31
N PHE A 18 10.24 -0.63 0.66
CA PHE A 18 10.94 0.32 1.52
C PHE A 18 11.86 1.26 0.75
N SER A 19 12.63 0.75 -0.21
CA SER A 19 13.50 1.55 -1.07
C SER A 19 12.71 2.54 -1.92
N VAL A 20 11.59 2.10 -2.51
CA VAL A 20 10.69 2.96 -3.29
C VAL A 20 10.16 4.10 -2.42
N TYR A 21 9.60 3.80 -1.24
CA TYR A 21 9.13 4.84 -0.32
C TYR A 21 10.24 5.80 0.10
N SER A 22 11.43 5.28 0.38
CA SER A 22 12.57 6.09 0.81
C SER A 22 12.97 7.11 -0.27
N ILE A 23 13.05 6.69 -1.54
CA ILE A 23 13.39 7.58 -2.66
C ILE A 23 12.35 8.70 -2.80
N PHE A 24 11.05 8.37 -2.79
CA PHE A 24 10.00 9.38 -2.89
C PHE A 24 9.95 10.31 -1.68
N HIS A 25 10.20 9.78 -0.48
CA HIS A 25 10.25 10.59 0.73
C HIS A 25 11.41 11.59 0.69
N VAL A 26 12.61 11.13 0.32
CA VAL A 26 13.79 12.01 0.15
C VAL A 26 13.53 13.06 -0.93
N ALA A 27 12.98 12.67 -2.08
CA ALA A 27 12.65 13.61 -3.16
C ALA A 27 11.63 14.68 -2.71
N THR A 28 10.58 14.26 -2.01
CA THR A 28 9.53 15.16 -1.51
C THR A 28 10.07 16.10 -0.44
N TYR A 29 10.85 15.57 0.51
CA TYR A 29 11.50 16.36 1.55
C TYR A 29 12.49 17.36 0.97
N THR A 30 13.27 16.95 -0.04
CA THR A 30 14.21 17.81 -0.74
C THR A 30 13.49 18.99 -1.39
N ARG A 31 12.39 18.72 -2.09
CA ARG A 31 11.56 19.76 -2.73
C ARG A 31 10.89 20.70 -1.72
N ALA A 32 10.36 20.16 -0.63
CA ALA A 32 9.53 20.91 0.32
C ALA A 32 10.33 21.68 1.40
N HIS A 33 11.54 21.21 1.72
CA HIS A 33 12.34 21.70 2.85
C HIS A 33 13.78 22.05 2.50
N LEU A 34 14.54 21.19 1.79
CA LEU A 34 15.95 21.48 1.48
C LEU A 34 16.11 22.60 0.44
N ILE A 35 15.36 22.56 -0.66
CA ILE A 35 15.49 23.58 -1.71
C ILE A 35 15.12 24.99 -1.18
N PRO A 36 13.98 25.19 -0.48
CA PRO A 36 13.64 26.51 0.07
C PRO A 36 14.62 27.02 1.13
N THR A 37 15.26 26.13 1.91
CA THR A 37 16.22 26.54 2.95
C THR A 37 17.55 26.98 2.35
N ILE A 38 18.02 26.32 1.28
CA ILE A 38 19.28 26.67 0.60
C ILE A 38 19.13 27.92 -0.27
N GLN A 39 17.98 28.12 -0.91
CA GLN A 39 17.76 29.25 -1.83
C GLN A 39 17.40 30.57 -1.14
N GLY A 40 17.11 30.53 0.16
CA GLY A 40 16.69 31.69 0.95
C GLY A 40 15.30 32.22 0.56
N PRO A 41 14.74 33.16 1.35
CA PRO A 41 13.47 33.80 1.05
C PRO A 41 13.50 34.52 -0.32
N ALA A 42 12.40 34.47 -1.07
CA ALA A 42 12.29 35.21 -2.32
C ALA A 42 12.45 36.72 -2.06
N PRO A 43 13.13 37.49 -2.94
CA PRO A 43 13.23 38.93 -2.80
C PRO A 43 11.81 39.53 -2.86
N GLY A 44 11.37 40.18 -1.78
CA GLY A 44 10.04 40.79 -1.68
C GLY A 44 8.98 39.97 -0.93
N ALA A 45 9.31 38.81 -0.37
CA ALA A 45 8.42 38.15 0.59
C ALA A 45 8.37 39.01 1.88
N PRO A 46 7.18 39.46 2.34
CA PRO A 46 7.11 40.22 3.58
C PRO A 46 7.68 39.38 4.72
N ALA A 47 8.63 39.96 5.45
CA ALA A 47 9.15 39.40 6.69
C ALA A 47 8.06 39.48 7.77
N SER A 48 7.03 38.64 7.66
CA SER A 48 6.02 38.51 8.71
C SER A 48 6.53 37.57 9.79
N PRO A 49 6.45 37.96 11.07
CA PRO A 49 6.88 37.13 12.19
C PRO A 49 6.04 35.86 12.28
N ALA A 50 6.68 34.79 12.72
CA ALA A 50 6.13 33.45 12.90
C ALA A 50 4.74 33.45 13.57
N SER A 51 3.70 33.34 12.77
CA SER A 51 2.37 32.92 13.21
C SER A 51 2.18 31.45 12.81
N PRO A 52 1.77 30.54 13.71
CA PRO A 52 1.62 29.10 13.40
C PRO A 52 0.58 28.77 12.32
N SER A 53 -0.15 29.78 11.84
CA SER A 53 -1.31 29.65 10.94
C SER A 53 -1.22 30.55 9.70
N GLY A 54 -0.06 31.20 9.44
CA GLY A 54 0.13 32.07 8.29
C GLY A 54 0.48 31.30 7.00
N PRO A 55 0.11 31.80 5.80
CA PRO A 55 0.51 31.19 4.53
C PRO A 55 2.06 31.18 4.44
N LYS A 56 2.64 30.00 4.20
CA LYS A 56 4.10 29.82 4.08
C LYS A 56 4.64 30.77 2.99
N PRO A 57 5.73 31.51 3.23
CA PRO A 57 6.30 32.43 2.25
C PRO A 57 6.52 31.72 0.92
N ALA A 58 6.06 32.33 -0.17
CA ALA A 58 6.23 31.80 -1.52
C ALA A 58 7.74 31.70 -1.81
N ALA A 59 8.27 30.47 -1.75
CA ALA A 59 9.64 30.17 -2.12
C ALA A 59 9.84 30.50 -3.61
N ARG A 60 11.05 30.96 -3.96
CA ARG A 60 11.44 31.24 -5.35
C ARG A 60 11.07 30.04 -6.25
N PRO A 61 10.44 30.24 -7.42
CA PRO A 61 10.23 29.15 -8.36
C PRO A 61 11.60 28.62 -8.78
N SER A 62 11.87 27.37 -8.42
CA SER A 62 13.18 26.75 -8.58
C SER A 62 13.09 25.64 -9.62
N PRO A 63 13.89 25.71 -10.70
CA PRO A 63 13.81 24.72 -11.78
C PRO A 63 14.12 23.31 -11.27
N LEU A 64 14.96 23.18 -10.24
CA LEU A 64 15.26 21.90 -9.57
C LEU A 64 14.06 21.36 -8.77
N ALA A 65 13.28 22.23 -8.11
CA ALA A 65 12.06 21.80 -7.42
C ALA A 65 10.99 21.31 -8.41
N ASP A 66 10.94 21.89 -9.61
CA ASP A 66 10.02 21.50 -10.66
C ASP A 66 10.42 20.20 -11.35
N THR A 67 11.72 19.97 -11.60
CA THR A 67 12.18 18.67 -12.14
C THR A 67 11.96 17.53 -11.14
N ILE A 68 12.26 17.73 -9.86
CA ILE A 68 11.95 16.75 -8.81
C ILE A 68 10.43 16.52 -8.72
N GLY A 69 9.63 17.57 -8.80
CA GLY A 69 8.17 17.47 -8.82
C GLY A 69 7.65 16.65 -10.00
N ARG A 70 8.22 16.83 -11.20
CA ARG A 70 7.88 16.04 -12.40
C ARG A 70 8.33 14.59 -12.25
N PHE A 71 9.55 14.34 -11.78
CA PHE A 71 10.04 12.99 -11.50
C PHE A 71 9.12 12.25 -10.53
N VAL A 72 8.76 12.88 -9.40
CA VAL A 72 7.84 12.29 -8.43
C VAL A 72 6.51 11.97 -9.10
N LYS A 73 5.88 12.93 -9.79
CA LYS A 73 4.59 12.68 -10.46
C LYS A 73 4.65 11.57 -11.52
N GLN A 74 5.70 11.56 -12.33
CA GLN A 74 5.82 10.62 -13.45
C GLN A 74 6.09 9.19 -12.97
N TYR A 75 6.91 9.01 -11.92
CA TYR A 75 7.33 7.69 -11.48
C TYR A 75 6.57 7.17 -10.26
N TYR A 76 5.85 8.02 -9.52
CA TYR A 76 5.11 7.61 -8.32
C TYR A 76 4.07 6.54 -8.64
N ASP A 77 3.19 6.78 -9.61
CA ASP A 77 2.11 5.83 -9.93
C ASP A 77 2.67 4.49 -10.42
N ALA A 78 3.64 4.52 -11.34
CA ALA A 78 4.28 3.31 -11.86
C ALA A 78 4.99 2.51 -10.75
N SER A 79 5.68 3.22 -9.84
CA SER A 79 6.37 2.57 -8.72
C SER A 79 5.39 2.01 -7.69
N MET A 80 4.29 2.71 -7.41
CA MET A 80 3.24 2.22 -6.50
C MET A 80 2.52 0.99 -7.08
N HIS A 81 2.31 0.95 -8.40
CA HIS A 81 1.82 -0.26 -9.07
C HIS A 81 2.78 -1.44 -8.94
N LEU A 82 4.08 -1.22 -9.15
CA LEU A 82 5.10 -2.25 -8.98
C LEU A 82 5.13 -2.77 -7.54
N VAL A 83 5.08 -1.87 -6.56
CA VAL A 83 4.99 -2.23 -5.14
C VAL A 83 3.74 -3.07 -4.86
N ALA A 84 2.58 -2.67 -5.36
CA ALA A 84 1.34 -3.42 -5.18
C ALA A 84 1.41 -4.84 -5.79
N GLN A 85 2.01 -4.99 -6.97
CA GLN A 85 2.24 -6.29 -7.60
C GLN A 85 3.20 -7.17 -6.77
N LEU A 86 4.28 -6.59 -6.26
CA LEU A 86 5.22 -7.29 -5.38
C LEU A 86 4.54 -7.74 -4.08
N GLU A 87 3.79 -6.86 -3.43
CA GLU A 87 3.05 -7.20 -2.20
C GLU A 87 2.03 -8.33 -2.44
N MET A 88 1.36 -8.33 -3.60
CA MET A 88 0.44 -9.40 -4.00
C MET A 88 1.18 -10.72 -4.28
N SER A 89 2.31 -10.68 -4.98
CA SER A 89 3.13 -11.86 -5.24
C SER A 89 3.66 -12.50 -3.96
N LEU A 90 3.98 -11.66 -2.97
CA LEU A 90 4.45 -12.10 -1.67
C LEU A 90 3.34 -12.78 -0.88
N LEU A 91 2.12 -12.22 -0.89
CA LEU A 91 0.94 -12.86 -0.31
C LEU A 91 0.70 -14.24 -0.93
N PHE A 92 0.73 -14.32 -2.25
CA PHE A 92 0.51 -15.56 -3.00
C PHE A 92 1.57 -16.62 -2.64
N ARG A 93 2.85 -16.25 -2.64
CA ARG A 93 3.94 -17.14 -2.24
C ARG A 93 3.76 -17.66 -0.80
N LEU A 94 3.35 -16.80 0.11
CA LEU A 94 3.13 -17.16 1.51
C LEU A 94 1.92 -18.09 1.68
N ALA A 95 0.85 -17.88 0.89
CA ALA A 95 -0.28 -18.79 0.82
C ALA A 95 0.12 -20.19 0.30
N VAL A 96 0.93 -20.27 -0.76
CA VAL A 96 1.50 -21.55 -1.24
C VAL A 96 2.39 -22.21 -0.18
N GLY A 97 3.13 -21.41 0.60
CA GLY A 97 3.96 -21.88 1.71
C GLY A 97 3.16 -22.53 2.85
N ILE A 98 1.92 -22.09 3.10
CA ILE A 98 1.00 -22.77 4.02
C ILE A 98 0.48 -24.06 3.40
N LEU A 99 0.06 -24.02 2.13
CA LEU A 99 -0.48 -25.19 1.44
C LEU A 99 0.53 -26.35 1.38
N THR A 100 1.82 -26.02 1.35
CA THR A 100 2.94 -26.98 1.40
C THR A 100 3.42 -27.31 2.83
N PHE A 101 2.68 -26.90 3.87
CA PHE A 101 2.95 -27.21 5.30
C PHE A 101 4.37 -26.89 5.80
N SER A 102 5.00 -25.84 5.26
CA SER A 102 6.32 -25.42 5.74
C SER A 102 6.24 -24.92 7.20
N LYS A 103 7.00 -25.56 8.11
CA LYS A 103 7.03 -25.23 9.55
C LYS A 103 7.37 -23.74 9.76
N GLY A 104 6.51 -23.01 10.46
CA GLY A 104 6.67 -21.57 10.75
C GLY A 104 5.99 -20.62 9.76
N SER A 105 5.57 -21.08 8.59
CA SER A 105 4.87 -20.23 7.59
C SER A 105 3.48 -19.78 8.05
N PHE A 106 2.83 -20.54 8.94
CA PHE A 106 1.48 -20.23 9.42
C PHE A 106 1.45 -18.90 10.18
N VAL A 107 2.33 -18.72 11.17
CA VAL A 107 2.39 -17.48 11.97
C VAL A 107 2.76 -16.28 11.10
N LEU A 108 3.78 -16.42 10.25
CA LEU A 108 4.21 -15.38 9.31
C LEU A 108 3.10 -14.95 8.36
N PHE A 109 2.29 -15.90 7.89
CA PHE A 109 1.16 -15.61 7.03
C PHE A 109 0.09 -14.79 7.72
N PHE A 110 -0.35 -15.14 8.92
CA PHE A 110 -1.38 -14.34 9.61
C PHE A 110 -0.92 -12.92 9.90
N PHE A 111 0.35 -12.74 10.32
CA PHE A 111 0.92 -11.40 10.49
C PHE A 111 0.98 -10.62 9.18
N TYR A 112 1.42 -11.26 8.10
CA TYR A 112 1.48 -10.62 6.79
C TYR A 112 0.08 -10.33 6.24
N LEU A 113 -0.89 -11.19 6.48
CA LEU A 113 -2.28 -11.01 6.08
C LEU A 113 -2.91 -9.80 6.79
N ALA A 114 -2.66 -9.63 8.09
CA ALA A 114 -3.10 -8.45 8.84
C ALA A 114 -2.46 -7.16 8.29
N PHE A 115 -1.17 -7.20 7.97
CA PHE A 115 -0.47 -6.09 7.31
C PHE A 115 -1.05 -5.78 5.94
N PHE A 116 -1.23 -6.80 5.10
CA PHE A 116 -1.78 -6.66 3.75
C PHE A 116 -3.22 -6.14 3.79
N ARG A 117 -4.03 -6.52 4.78
CA ARG A 117 -5.35 -5.94 5.02
C ARG A 117 -5.28 -4.43 5.30
N ALA A 118 -4.44 -4.03 6.26
CA ALA A 118 -4.26 -2.61 6.58
C ALA A 118 -3.83 -1.83 5.32
N ARG A 119 -2.92 -2.41 4.55
CA ARG A 119 -2.43 -1.87 3.27
C ARG A 119 -3.53 -1.76 2.21
N TYR A 120 -4.35 -2.80 2.05
CA TYR A 120 -5.48 -2.84 1.11
C TYR A 120 -6.49 -1.73 1.41
N SER A 121 -6.74 -1.44 2.70
CA SER A 121 -7.62 -0.33 3.08
C SER A 121 -7.03 1.06 2.79
N GLN A 122 -5.70 1.20 2.84
CA GLN A 122 -5.02 2.49 2.67
C GLN A 122 -4.59 2.79 1.23
N SER A 123 -4.45 1.77 0.37
CA SER A 123 -3.87 1.91 -0.99
C SER A 123 -4.79 1.39 -2.08
N SER A 124 -5.24 2.29 -2.97
CA SER A 124 -6.01 1.96 -4.17
C SER A 124 -5.22 1.08 -5.15
N PHE A 125 -3.90 1.21 -5.20
CA PHE A 125 -3.03 0.38 -6.04
C PHE A 125 -3.10 -1.10 -5.65
N VAL A 126 -3.13 -1.39 -4.34
CA VAL A 126 -3.27 -2.77 -3.82
C VAL A 126 -4.66 -3.31 -4.12
N GLN A 127 -5.71 -2.48 -3.96
CA GLN A 127 -7.07 -2.86 -4.34
C GLN A 127 -7.16 -3.22 -5.83
N GLN A 128 -6.53 -2.43 -6.70
CA GLN A 128 -6.51 -2.68 -8.12
C GLN A 128 -5.71 -3.95 -8.48
N ALA A 129 -4.58 -4.19 -7.83
CA ALA A 129 -3.80 -5.43 -8.03
C ALA A 129 -4.60 -6.67 -7.64
N VAL A 130 -5.33 -6.63 -6.53
CA VAL A 130 -6.23 -7.73 -6.10
C VAL A 130 -7.37 -7.92 -7.10
N ARG A 131 -8.00 -6.85 -7.58
CA ARG A 131 -9.08 -6.94 -8.59
C ARG A 131 -8.57 -7.56 -9.89
N HIS A 132 -7.41 -7.15 -10.38
CA HIS A 132 -6.79 -7.73 -11.59
C HIS A 132 -6.50 -9.22 -11.40
N PHE A 133 -6.02 -9.61 -10.22
CA PHE A 133 -5.79 -11.01 -9.91
C PHE A 133 -7.09 -11.82 -9.88
N ILE A 134 -8.12 -11.33 -9.18
CA ILE A 134 -9.44 -11.98 -9.13
C ILE A 134 -10.01 -12.12 -10.55
N ALA A 135 -9.95 -11.06 -11.36
CA ALA A 135 -10.43 -11.09 -12.75
C ALA A 135 -9.68 -12.12 -13.61
N ARG A 136 -8.36 -12.27 -13.44
CA ARG A 136 -7.57 -13.31 -14.12
C ARG A 136 -8.01 -14.72 -13.71
N VAL A 137 -8.26 -14.93 -12.41
CA VAL A 137 -8.72 -16.23 -11.91
C VAL A 137 -10.14 -16.51 -12.37
N ASP A 138 -11.06 -15.55 -12.28
CA ASP A 138 -12.43 -15.65 -12.79
C ASP A 138 -12.44 -15.96 -14.30
N ALA A 139 -11.59 -15.31 -15.10
CA ALA A 139 -11.45 -15.59 -16.52
C ALA A 139 -10.95 -17.03 -16.78
N SER A 140 -10.03 -17.53 -15.93
CA SER A 140 -9.50 -18.89 -16.04
C SER A 140 -10.52 -19.94 -15.61
N VAL A 141 -11.32 -19.65 -14.59
CA VAL A 141 -12.33 -20.56 -14.01
C VAL A 141 -13.62 -20.60 -14.83
N SER A 142 -13.96 -19.51 -15.52
CA SER A 142 -15.14 -19.40 -16.39
C SER A 142 -15.00 -20.12 -17.74
N HIS A 143 -13.80 -20.59 -18.09
CA HIS A 143 -13.59 -21.42 -19.29
C HIS A 143 -14.51 -22.65 -19.26
N GLN A 144 -15.18 -22.97 -20.37
CA GLN A 144 -16.21 -24.03 -20.44
C GLN A 144 -15.66 -25.44 -20.13
N SER A 145 -14.35 -25.64 -20.31
CA SER A 145 -13.64 -26.89 -20.02
C SER A 145 -13.32 -27.10 -18.53
N THR A 146 -13.63 -26.14 -17.65
CA THR A 146 -13.29 -26.22 -16.23
C THR A 146 -14.34 -27.03 -15.46
N PRO A 147 -13.95 -28.06 -14.67
CA PRO A 147 -14.89 -28.87 -13.90
C PRO A 147 -15.78 -28.03 -12.95
N PRO A 148 -17.08 -28.35 -12.81
CA PRO A 148 -18.00 -27.61 -11.93
C PRO A 148 -17.51 -27.49 -10.48
N ALA A 149 -16.81 -28.51 -9.98
CA ALA A 149 -16.22 -28.51 -8.64
C ALA A 149 -15.21 -27.37 -8.41
N VAL A 150 -14.42 -27.01 -9.44
CA VAL A 150 -13.43 -25.92 -9.35
C VAL A 150 -14.14 -24.57 -9.30
N ARG A 151 -15.22 -24.40 -10.07
CA ARG A 151 -16.05 -23.19 -10.03
C ARG A 151 -16.70 -23.02 -8.67
N GLN A 152 -17.33 -24.08 -8.14
CA GLN A 152 -17.98 -24.05 -6.84
C GLN A 152 -16.98 -23.80 -5.70
N GLY A 153 -15.79 -24.40 -5.78
CA GLY A 153 -14.71 -24.15 -4.83
C GLY A 153 -14.24 -22.69 -4.86
N TRP A 154 -14.09 -22.11 -6.06
CA TRP A 154 -13.72 -20.70 -6.22
C TRP A 154 -14.78 -19.73 -5.70
N GLU A 155 -16.07 -19.98 -5.95
CA GLU A 155 -17.16 -19.18 -5.39
C GLU A 155 -17.21 -19.28 -3.85
N SER A 156 -17.03 -20.48 -3.29
CA SER A 156 -16.97 -20.69 -1.84
C SER A 156 -15.77 -19.96 -1.21
N PHE A 157 -14.63 -19.97 -1.90
CA PHE A 157 -13.44 -19.22 -1.48
C PHE A 157 -13.70 -17.70 -1.49
N LYS A 158 -14.30 -17.16 -2.56
CA LYS A 158 -14.67 -15.74 -2.64
C LYS A 158 -15.62 -15.35 -1.50
N ALA A 159 -16.63 -16.18 -1.22
CA ALA A 159 -17.57 -15.95 -0.12
C ALA A 159 -16.86 -15.95 1.25
N ALA A 160 -15.98 -16.93 1.51
CA ALA A 160 -15.23 -17.01 2.75
C ALA A 160 -14.28 -15.81 2.94
N VAL A 161 -13.59 -15.38 1.88
CA VAL A 161 -12.72 -14.18 1.92
C VAL A 161 -13.54 -12.92 2.15
N GLY A 162 -14.70 -12.78 1.50
CA GLY A 162 -15.63 -11.67 1.71
C GLY A 162 -16.12 -11.62 3.16
N GLN A 163 -16.58 -12.75 3.70
CA GLN A 163 -17.03 -12.86 5.07
C GLN A 163 -15.91 -12.58 6.07
N ALA A 164 -14.69 -13.08 5.84
CA ALA A 164 -13.53 -12.80 6.68
C ALA A 164 -13.14 -11.32 6.64
N TYR A 165 -13.25 -10.68 5.46
CA TYR A 165 -13.01 -9.25 5.30
C TYR A 165 -14.02 -8.42 6.12
N GLU A 166 -15.31 -8.76 6.00
CA GLU A 166 -16.41 -8.11 6.74
C GLU A 166 -16.31 -8.34 8.25
N ALA A 167 -16.01 -9.56 8.69
CA ALA A 167 -15.85 -9.90 10.10
C ALA A 167 -14.68 -9.17 10.76
N THR A 168 -13.64 -8.86 9.98
CA THR A 168 -12.45 -8.14 10.46
C THR A 168 -12.61 -6.62 10.31
N ASP A 169 -13.73 -6.13 9.77
CA ASP A 169 -14.04 -4.69 9.65
C ASP A 169 -14.56 -4.12 10.99
N LEU A 170 -13.61 -3.88 11.90
CA LEU A 170 -13.82 -3.27 13.23
C LEU A 170 -14.58 -1.93 13.16
N ASN A 171 -14.54 -1.23 12.01
CA ASN A 171 -15.23 0.04 11.83
C ASN A 171 -16.77 -0.14 11.84
N ARG A 172 -17.27 -1.32 11.47
CA ARG A 172 -18.69 -1.67 11.62
C ARG A 172 -19.10 -2.06 13.04
N MET A 173 -18.19 -2.64 13.83
CA MET A 173 -18.45 -2.90 15.25
C MET A 173 -18.49 -1.59 16.04
N SER A 174 -17.66 -0.60 15.69
CA SER A 174 -17.70 0.75 16.24
C SER A 174 -18.96 1.52 15.81
N SER A 175 -19.31 1.52 14.51
CA SER A 175 -20.52 2.20 14.02
C SER A 175 -21.84 1.50 14.39
N GLY A 176 -21.81 0.19 14.66
CA GLY A 176 -22.93 -0.56 15.23
C GLY A 176 -23.14 -0.27 16.73
N ALA A 177 -22.08 0.07 17.46
CA ALA A 177 -22.18 0.52 18.85
C ALA A 177 -22.74 1.95 19.00
N ALA A 178 -22.71 2.75 17.93
CA ALA A 178 -23.24 4.12 17.90
C ALA A 178 -24.75 4.23 17.61
N LYS A 179 -25.45 3.10 17.34
CA LYS A 179 -26.91 3.06 17.26
C LYS A 179 -27.49 2.29 18.43
N LYS A 180 -27.46 2.89 19.62
CA LYS A 180 -28.45 2.59 20.67
C LYS A 180 -29.59 3.60 20.53
N PRO A 181 -30.85 3.15 20.39
CA PRO A 181 -31.99 4.03 20.25
C PRO A 181 -32.27 4.73 21.59
N GLN A 182 -32.58 6.03 21.54
CA GLN A 182 -33.44 6.70 22.50
C GLN A 182 -34.81 6.86 21.87
#